data_AF-A0A4Y7SQ87-F1
#
_entry.id   AF-A0A4Y7SQ87-F1
#
_cell.length_a   1.000
_cell.length_b   1.000
_cell.length_c   1.000
_cell.angle_alpha   90.00
_cell.angle_beta   90.00
_cell.angle_gamma   90.00
#
_symmetry.space_group_name_H-M   'P 1'
#
loop_
_entity.id
_entity.type
_entity.pdbx_description
1 polymer ?
#
loop_
_entity_poly.entity_id
_entity_poly.type
_entity_poly.pdbx_seq_one_letter_code
_entity_poly.pdbx_strand_id
1 'polypeptide(L)'
;MNAAMRQSVTQKRGGLSRARSVPGWGGEVVDEDPEKILWISGPAGTGKTAIVGTVADTCHADGSLAAAFFFSATSKSPLRKSKRGFITSLAYQLMHHENIVGYREEVLAAIDNDPKIFDKSLGSQLESLILNPLRKVKGRSDPSQWPRGIVIDGVDECDVDMDAPSGSTESLASTISMEQVHEDIVSTLLKARSRPSLPLPHLGRQPPRTCHPRTPLVHLSQHRQEKSFLTKKYNADADIALYLKAKFASLRLRYGLPKSWAGESVVSRLVRSASGQFVYVSTAMRFIQAPNTHPPDQLTLLLRWEDSQKGQCPLSQLDELYRKILFTSPNPVLAVTWIHAILELQSENNDNLTVVKAFLESRPGEAEYLLRNLSSLLCENEEGTAYRFFHKSLLDFLASETRCGDLYVSPETVTKFLQGRWHTILKSELPTPRMD
;
A
#
# COMPACT_ATOMS: atom_id res chain seq x y z
N MET A 1 -13.97 -4.53 -10.23
CA MET A 1 -13.07 -4.90 -11.36
C MET A 1 -12.68 -6.39 -11.33
N ASN A 2 -13.65 -7.30 -11.09
CA ASN A 2 -13.42 -8.74 -10.89
C ASN A 2 -14.49 -9.55 -11.63
N ALA A 3 -14.22 -9.93 -12.88
CA ALA A 3 -15.03 -10.93 -13.62
C ALA A 3 -14.29 -11.42 -14.88
N ALA A 4 -13.55 -10.55 -15.56
CA ALA A 4 -12.92 -10.87 -16.84
C ALA A 4 -11.70 -11.81 -16.76
N MET A 5 -11.18 -12.11 -15.57
CA MET A 5 -10.02 -13.01 -15.39
C MET A 5 -10.41 -14.47 -15.12
N ARG A 6 -11.73 -14.79 -15.01
CA ARG A 6 -12.21 -16.14 -14.64
C ARG A 6 -12.55 -17.09 -15.82
N GLN A 7 -12.48 -16.65 -17.08
CA GLN A 7 -12.99 -17.45 -18.21
C GLN A 7 -11.94 -18.05 -19.18
N SER A 8 -10.63 -17.98 -18.91
CA SER A 8 -9.63 -18.56 -19.83
C SER A 8 -9.07 -19.94 -19.44
N VAL A 9 -9.57 -20.58 -18.36
CA VAL A 9 -8.98 -21.85 -17.84
C VAL A 9 -9.89 -23.08 -18.02
N THR A 10 -11.13 -22.92 -18.47
CA THR A 10 -12.09 -24.04 -18.60
C THR A 10 -12.34 -24.49 -20.03
N GLN A 11 -11.28 -24.83 -20.79
CA GLN A 11 -11.45 -25.75 -21.93
C GLN A 11 -10.13 -26.41 -22.36
N LYS A 12 -9.80 -27.54 -21.71
CA LYS A 12 -9.11 -28.73 -22.27
C LYS A 12 -8.81 -29.73 -21.15
N ARG A 13 -9.74 -30.63 -20.88
CA ARG A 13 -9.46 -31.92 -20.23
C ARG A 13 -9.18 -32.93 -21.35
N GLY A 14 -8.01 -33.55 -21.32
CA GLY A 14 -7.66 -34.68 -22.19
C GLY A 14 -6.16 -34.77 -22.44
N GLY A 15 -5.48 -35.67 -21.72
CA GLY A 15 -4.13 -36.14 -22.04
C GLY A 15 -3.06 -35.78 -21.01
N LEU A 16 -2.79 -36.69 -20.07
CA LEU A 16 -1.54 -36.72 -19.30
C LEU A 16 -0.35 -36.84 -20.27
N SER A 17 0.64 -35.95 -20.14
CA SER A 17 2.08 -36.27 -20.29
C SER A 17 2.93 -35.03 -19.99
N ARG A 18 3.73 -35.10 -18.91
CA ARG A 18 4.98 -34.35 -18.65
C ARG A 18 5.01 -32.88 -19.09
N ALA A 19 4.64 -31.97 -18.19
CA ALA A 19 4.98 -30.55 -18.32
C ALA A 19 6.46 -30.31 -17.96
N ARG A 20 7.17 -29.70 -18.91
CA ARG A 20 8.57 -29.28 -18.81
C ARG A 20 8.73 -28.15 -17.78
N SER A 21 9.81 -28.25 -17.00
CA SER A 21 10.33 -27.21 -16.12
C SER A 21 10.51 -25.88 -16.85
N VAL A 22 10.04 -24.79 -16.25
CA VAL A 22 10.40 -23.42 -16.63
C VAL A 22 11.88 -23.19 -16.31
N PRO A 23 12.79 -22.99 -17.27
CA PRO A 23 14.19 -22.74 -17.00
C PRO A 23 14.42 -21.24 -16.74
N GLY A 24 15.01 -20.88 -15.59
CA GLY A 24 15.44 -19.50 -15.32
C GLY A 24 15.50 -19.06 -13.86
N TRP A 25 15.00 -19.85 -12.91
CA TRP A 25 15.04 -19.53 -11.48
C TRP A 25 16.23 -20.25 -10.83
N GLY A 26 17.43 -19.76 -11.15
CA GLY A 26 18.70 -20.23 -10.58
C GLY A 26 19.23 -19.27 -9.52
N GLY A 27 18.61 -19.28 -8.34
CA GLY A 27 19.16 -18.66 -7.14
C GLY A 27 19.37 -19.75 -6.10
N GLU A 28 20.62 -20.06 -5.77
CA GLU A 28 20.94 -20.83 -4.56
C GLU A 28 20.33 -20.11 -3.35
N VAL A 29 19.34 -20.76 -2.75
CA VAL A 29 18.87 -20.46 -1.39
C VAL A 29 20.00 -20.93 -0.48
N VAL A 30 20.80 -20.00 0.02
CA VAL A 30 21.75 -20.33 1.09
C VAL A 30 20.93 -20.55 2.35
N ASP A 31 20.77 -21.83 2.69
CA ASP A 31 20.15 -22.31 3.93
C ASP A 31 21.21 -22.19 5.04
N GLU A 32 21.15 -21.09 5.80
CA GLU A 32 21.79 -21.00 7.10
C GLU A 32 20.69 -20.75 8.16
N ASP A 33 20.12 -21.87 8.60
CA ASP A 33 19.19 -22.12 9.73
C ASP A 33 17.69 -21.68 9.59
N PRO A 34 16.70 -22.59 9.81
CA PRO A 34 15.33 -22.47 9.31
C PRO A 34 14.27 -21.99 10.33
N GLU A 35 14.51 -20.94 11.12
CA GLU A 35 13.52 -20.41 12.10
C GLU A 35 13.24 -18.90 11.91
N LYS A 36 12.25 -18.63 11.04
CA LYS A 36 12.39 -17.77 9.85
C LYS A 36 11.58 -16.47 9.92
N ILE A 37 12.27 -15.33 9.97
CA ILE A 37 11.72 -14.05 9.48
C ILE A 37 12.34 -13.79 8.10
N LEU A 38 11.50 -13.68 7.07
CA LEU A 38 11.93 -13.26 5.75
C LEU A 38 11.78 -11.74 5.63
N TRP A 39 12.89 -11.08 5.40
CA TRP A 39 12.95 -9.64 5.19
C TRP A 39 13.16 -9.33 3.72
N ILE A 40 12.30 -8.50 3.13
CA ILE A 40 12.54 -7.94 1.79
C ILE A 40 12.64 -6.43 1.90
N SER A 41 13.81 -5.90 1.54
CA SER A 41 14.10 -4.48 1.52
C SER A 41 14.51 -4.05 0.12
N GLY A 42 14.11 -2.84 -0.26
CA GLY A 42 14.42 -2.27 -1.55
C GLY A 42 13.86 -0.85 -1.66
N PRO A 43 14.31 -0.06 -2.65
CA PRO A 43 13.87 1.32 -2.83
C PRO A 43 12.35 1.48 -2.90
N ALA A 44 11.84 2.68 -2.59
CA ALA A 44 10.42 2.98 -2.73
C ALA A 44 9.95 2.72 -4.18
N GLY A 45 8.73 2.21 -4.31
CA GLY A 45 8.12 2.00 -5.62
C GLY A 45 8.68 0.83 -6.44
N THR A 46 9.53 -0.05 -5.92
CA THR A 46 10.05 -1.24 -6.65
C THR A 46 9.11 -2.46 -6.69
N GLY A 47 7.88 -2.33 -6.17
CA GLY A 47 6.88 -3.40 -6.21
C GLY A 47 6.89 -4.36 -5.01
N LYS A 48 7.58 -4.02 -3.91
CA LYS A 48 7.62 -4.83 -2.68
C LYS A 48 6.23 -5.22 -2.15
N THR A 49 5.34 -4.23 -2.02
CA THR A 49 3.94 -4.42 -1.64
C THR A 49 3.19 -5.39 -2.56
N ALA A 50 3.48 -5.38 -3.87
CA ALA A 50 2.86 -6.31 -4.81
C ALA A 50 3.37 -7.76 -4.60
N ILE A 51 4.67 -7.92 -4.35
CA ILE A 51 5.25 -9.23 -4.01
C ILE A 51 4.61 -9.76 -2.73
N VAL A 52 4.55 -8.93 -1.69
CA VAL A 52 4.01 -9.35 -0.39
C VAL A 52 2.50 -9.58 -0.43
N GLY A 53 1.75 -8.78 -1.17
CA GLY A 53 0.34 -9.07 -1.46
C GLY A 53 0.16 -10.43 -2.13
N THR A 54 0.99 -10.73 -3.15
CA THR A 54 0.94 -12.05 -3.83
C THR A 54 1.27 -13.21 -2.90
N VAL A 55 2.26 -13.03 -2.01
CA VAL A 55 2.60 -14.02 -0.98
C VAL A 55 1.44 -14.21 -0.01
N ALA A 56 0.80 -13.13 0.45
CA ALA A 56 -0.37 -13.21 1.31
C ALA A 56 -1.52 -13.96 0.63
N ASP A 57 -1.83 -13.63 -0.62
CA ASP A 57 -2.91 -14.28 -1.39
C ASP A 57 -2.64 -15.78 -1.59
N THR A 58 -1.39 -16.13 -1.89
CA THR A 58 -0.99 -17.54 -2.06
C THR A 58 -1.10 -18.30 -0.74
N CYS A 59 -0.58 -17.74 0.36
CA CYS A 59 -0.69 -18.34 1.68
C CYS A 59 -2.14 -18.46 2.14
N HIS A 60 -2.99 -17.50 1.79
CA HIS A 60 -4.42 -17.53 2.09
C HIS A 60 -5.13 -18.66 1.33
N ALA A 61 -4.88 -18.78 0.02
CA ALA A 61 -5.44 -19.84 -0.82
C ALA A 61 -5.04 -21.25 -0.34
N ASP A 62 -3.82 -21.38 0.17
CA ASP A 62 -3.28 -22.64 0.69
C ASP A 62 -3.62 -22.90 2.17
N GLY A 63 -4.41 -22.02 2.80
CA GLY A 63 -4.84 -22.15 4.21
C GLY A 63 -3.71 -21.96 5.24
N SER A 64 -2.55 -21.49 4.82
CA SER A 64 -1.36 -21.34 5.67
C SER A 64 -1.20 -19.94 6.28
N LEU A 65 -1.97 -18.95 5.80
CA LEU A 65 -1.95 -17.58 6.31
C LEU A 65 -2.70 -17.47 7.65
N ALA A 66 -1.97 -17.16 8.71
CA ALA A 66 -2.52 -16.94 10.05
C ALA A 66 -3.10 -15.52 10.19
N ALA A 67 -2.36 -14.52 9.73
CA ALA A 67 -2.82 -13.15 9.71
C ALA A 67 -2.01 -12.32 8.71
N ALA A 68 -2.59 -11.23 8.22
CA ALA A 68 -1.87 -10.24 7.44
C ALA A 68 -2.18 -8.83 7.91
N PHE A 69 -1.19 -7.95 7.86
CA PHE A 69 -1.38 -6.54 8.16
C PHE A 69 -0.61 -5.67 7.18
N PHE A 70 -1.33 -4.78 6.50
CA PHE A 70 -0.78 -3.89 5.50
C PHE A 70 -0.95 -2.45 5.99
N PHE A 71 0.12 -1.86 6.49
CA PHE A 71 0.14 -0.43 6.78
C PHE A 71 -0.09 0.35 5.49
N SER A 72 -0.88 1.42 5.55
CA SER A 72 -0.96 2.34 4.41
C SER A 72 -1.38 3.74 4.79
N ALA A 73 -0.54 4.72 4.43
CA ALA A 73 -0.81 6.14 4.64
C ALA A 73 -2.04 6.63 3.85
N THR A 74 -2.37 5.94 2.75
CA THR A 74 -3.52 6.24 1.90
C THR A 74 -4.79 5.49 2.29
N SER A 75 -4.74 4.65 3.34
CA SER A 75 -5.90 3.88 3.80
C SER A 75 -6.95 4.76 4.46
N LYS A 76 -8.23 4.46 4.23
CA LYS A 76 -9.33 5.07 5.00
C LYS A 76 -9.31 4.65 6.46
N SER A 77 -9.04 3.37 6.72
CA SER A 77 -9.06 2.82 8.08
C SER A 77 -7.94 3.45 8.92
N PRO A 78 -8.27 4.15 10.03
CA PRO A 78 -7.27 4.69 10.96
C PRO A 78 -6.37 3.60 11.53
N LEU A 79 -6.93 2.39 11.72
CA LEU A 79 -6.21 1.21 12.21
C LEU A 79 -5.06 0.79 11.29
N ARG A 80 -5.15 1.07 9.97
CA ARG A 80 -4.08 0.75 9.00
C ARG A 80 -3.06 1.88 8.82
N LYS A 81 -3.35 3.07 9.34
CA LYS A 81 -2.43 4.21 9.40
C LYS A 81 -1.61 4.18 10.69
N SER A 82 -2.20 3.75 11.79
CA SER A 82 -1.60 3.76 13.12
C SER A 82 -1.01 2.41 13.53
N LYS A 83 0.08 2.42 14.31
CA LYS A 83 0.64 1.19 14.90
C LYS A 83 -0.32 0.57 15.93
N ARG A 84 -1.23 1.34 16.54
CA ARG A 84 -2.21 0.87 17.54
C ARG A 84 -3.15 -0.21 16.99
N GLY A 85 -3.43 -0.18 15.68
CA GLY A 85 -4.25 -1.18 15.01
C GLY A 85 -3.50 -2.48 14.71
N PHE A 86 -2.18 -2.51 14.85
CA PHE A 86 -1.35 -3.61 14.37
C PHE A 86 -1.65 -4.94 15.08
N ILE A 87 -1.39 -5.02 16.39
CA ILE A 87 -1.52 -6.27 17.14
C ILE A 87 -2.98 -6.70 17.27
N THR A 88 -3.88 -5.74 17.49
CA THR A 88 -5.32 -5.98 17.63
C THR A 88 -5.91 -6.58 16.35
N SER A 89 -5.49 -6.11 15.18
CA SER A 89 -5.90 -6.67 13.88
C SER A 89 -5.37 -8.08 13.66
N LEU A 90 -4.13 -8.38 14.09
CA LEU A 90 -3.58 -9.73 14.03
C LEU A 90 -4.34 -10.69 14.94
N ALA A 91 -4.58 -10.29 16.20
CA ALA A 91 -5.35 -11.08 17.17
C ALA A 91 -6.77 -11.34 16.66
N TYR A 92 -7.44 -10.32 16.12
CA TYR A 92 -8.77 -10.47 15.52
C TYR A 92 -8.78 -11.51 14.39
N GLN A 93 -7.80 -11.49 13.48
CA GLN A 93 -7.71 -12.50 12.41
C GLN A 93 -7.46 -13.91 12.96
N LEU A 94 -6.60 -14.04 13.97
CA LEU A 94 -6.33 -15.32 14.65
C LEU A 94 -7.59 -15.90 15.32
N MET A 95 -8.48 -15.07 15.87
CA MET A 95 -9.76 -15.50 16.47
C MET A 95 -10.73 -16.15 15.49
N HIS A 96 -10.53 -15.97 14.19
CA HIS A 96 -11.39 -16.53 13.14
C HIS A 96 -10.85 -17.84 12.55
N HIS A 97 -9.69 -18.32 13.02
CA HIS A 97 -9.14 -19.60 12.58
C HIS A 97 -9.69 -20.75 13.41
N GLU A 98 -10.52 -21.60 12.79
CA GLU A 98 -11.13 -22.76 13.42
C GLU A 98 -10.11 -23.80 13.91
N ASN A 99 -8.94 -23.86 13.26
CA ASN A 99 -7.88 -24.81 13.62
C ASN A 99 -7.22 -24.48 14.97
N ILE A 100 -7.32 -23.24 15.46
CA ILE A 100 -6.75 -22.81 16.75
C ILE A 100 -7.83 -22.85 17.83
N VAL A 101 -8.28 -24.07 18.15
CA VAL A 101 -9.37 -24.35 19.08
C VAL A 101 -9.12 -23.71 20.45
N GLY A 102 -10.08 -22.89 20.92
CA GLY A 102 -10.01 -22.24 22.23
C GLY A 102 -9.37 -20.85 22.21
N TYR A 103 -8.78 -20.41 21.09
CA TYR A 103 -8.03 -19.14 21.06
C TYR A 103 -8.95 -17.94 21.22
N ARG A 104 -10.13 -17.97 20.59
CA ARG A 104 -11.14 -16.91 20.68
C ARG A 104 -11.53 -16.66 22.14
N GLU A 105 -11.79 -17.72 22.89
CA GLU A 105 -12.23 -17.66 24.28
C GLU A 105 -11.14 -17.07 25.18
N GLU A 106 -9.88 -17.47 24.97
CA GLU A 106 -8.76 -16.94 25.74
C GLU A 106 -8.47 -15.46 25.45
N VAL A 107 -8.68 -15.00 24.20
CA VAL A 107 -8.56 -13.59 23.84
C VAL A 107 -9.69 -12.77 24.47
N LEU A 108 -10.94 -13.24 24.38
CA LEU A 108 -12.08 -12.55 25.00
C LEU A 108 -11.91 -12.46 26.52
N ALA A 109 -11.48 -13.55 27.17
CA ALA A 109 -11.17 -13.53 28.60
C ALA A 109 -10.02 -12.54 28.94
N ALA A 110 -9.01 -12.41 28.08
CA ALA A 110 -7.95 -11.42 28.29
C ALA A 110 -8.48 -9.98 28.20
N ILE A 111 -9.39 -9.71 27.27
CA ILE A 111 -10.05 -8.40 27.10
C ILE A 111 -10.97 -8.10 28.30
N ASP A 112 -11.76 -9.07 28.74
CA ASP A 112 -12.66 -8.90 29.90
C ASP A 112 -11.89 -8.61 31.19
N ASN A 113 -10.73 -9.24 31.37
CA ASN A 113 -9.86 -9.01 32.52
C ASN A 113 -9.14 -7.65 32.49
N ASP A 114 -8.85 -7.13 31.29
CA ASP A 114 -8.13 -5.86 31.12
C ASP A 114 -8.65 -5.08 29.90
N PRO A 115 -9.79 -4.37 30.03
CA PRO A 115 -10.36 -3.60 28.92
C PRO A 115 -9.44 -2.49 28.40
N LYS A 116 -8.47 -2.04 29.22
CA LYS A 116 -7.48 -1.01 28.85
C LYS A 116 -6.32 -1.57 28.01
N ILE A 117 -6.35 -2.85 27.63
CA ILE A 117 -5.30 -3.48 26.82
C ILE A 117 -5.05 -2.74 25.50
N PHE A 118 -6.08 -2.12 24.91
CA PHE A 118 -6.01 -1.36 23.66
C PHE A 118 -5.21 -0.05 23.76
N ASP A 119 -4.96 0.44 24.98
CA ASP A 119 -4.14 1.61 25.26
C ASP A 119 -2.71 1.25 25.67
N LYS A 120 -2.42 -0.03 25.88
CA LYS A 120 -1.09 -0.50 26.29
C LYS A 120 -0.13 -0.58 25.09
N SER A 121 1.16 -0.69 25.40
CA SER A 121 2.21 -0.84 24.40
C SER A 121 2.01 -2.08 23.50
N LEU A 122 2.53 -2.03 22.28
CA LEU A 122 2.45 -3.15 21.32
C LEU A 122 2.99 -4.46 21.90
N GLY A 123 4.06 -4.40 22.70
CA GLY A 123 4.59 -5.58 23.40
C GLY A 123 3.60 -6.17 24.42
N SER A 124 2.86 -5.32 25.13
CA SER A 124 1.85 -5.76 26.11
C SER A 124 0.63 -6.35 25.42
N GLN A 125 0.19 -5.73 24.33
CA GLN A 125 -0.87 -6.27 23.48
C GLN A 125 -0.45 -7.61 22.86
N LEU A 126 0.78 -7.72 22.33
CA LEU A 126 1.29 -8.95 21.73
C LEU A 126 1.27 -10.08 22.75
N GLU A 127 1.76 -9.80 23.96
CA GLU A 127 1.81 -10.79 25.01
C GLU A 127 0.41 -11.23 25.45
N SER A 128 -0.50 -10.27 25.66
CA SER A 128 -1.83 -10.54 26.24
C SER A 128 -2.84 -11.08 25.24
N LEU A 129 -2.77 -10.65 23.98
CA LEU A 129 -3.76 -10.98 22.95
C LEU A 129 -3.29 -12.07 21.98
N ILE A 130 -1.97 -12.30 21.84
CA ILE A 130 -1.45 -13.32 20.91
C ILE A 130 -0.71 -14.41 21.68
N LEU A 131 0.37 -14.07 22.38
CA LEU A 131 1.28 -15.10 22.91
C LEU A 131 0.67 -15.87 24.09
N ASN A 132 0.06 -15.20 25.07
CA ASN A 132 -0.57 -15.87 26.22
C ASN A 132 -1.76 -16.74 25.81
N PRO A 133 -2.72 -16.26 24.98
CA PRO A 133 -3.78 -17.11 24.45
C PRO A 133 -3.25 -18.34 23.72
N LEU A 134 -2.25 -18.19 22.83
CA LEU A 134 -1.64 -19.34 22.13
C LEU A 134 -0.98 -20.36 23.08
N ARG A 135 -0.38 -19.90 24.19
CA ARG A 135 0.18 -20.81 25.22
C ARG A 135 -0.90 -21.63 25.92
N LYS A 136 -2.02 -20.99 26.26
CA LYS A 136 -3.11 -21.63 27.01
C LYS A 136 -3.91 -22.65 26.18
N VAL A 137 -3.91 -22.48 24.86
CA VAL A 137 -4.58 -23.40 23.93
C VAL A 137 -3.64 -24.46 23.36
N LYS A 138 -2.35 -24.41 23.71
CA LYS A 138 -1.38 -25.42 23.31
C LYS A 138 -1.84 -26.81 23.76
N GLY A 139 -1.98 -27.72 22.79
CA GLY A 139 -2.45 -29.09 23.03
C GLY A 139 -3.97 -29.29 22.90
N ARG A 140 -4.77 -28.23 22.66
CA ARG A 140 -6.22 -28.35 22.39
C ARG A 140 -6.55 -28.81 20.96
N SER A 141 -5.63 -28.62 20.01
CA SER A 141 -5.75 -29.12 18.63
C SER A 141 -4.36 -29.44 18.06
N ASP A 142 -4.33 -30.11 16.90
CA ASP A 142 -3.08 -30.49 16.23
C ASP A 142 -2.33 -29.25 15.70
N PRO A 143 -1.12 -28.92 16.22
CA PRO A 143 -0.32 -27.80 15.75
C PRO A 143 0.14 -27.93 14.29
N SER A 144 0.04 -29.12 13.68
CA SER A 144 0.34 -29.32 12.26
C SER A 144 -0.68 -28.61 11.35
N GLN A 145 -1.91 -28.45 11.83
CA GLN A 145 -3.03 -27.85 11.09
C GLN A 145 -3.16 -26.34 11.32
N TRP A 146 -2.37 -25.77 12.24
CA TRP A 146 -2.44 -24.35 12.52
C TRP A 146 -1.86 -23.56 11.35
N PRO A 147 -2.47 -22.41 10.99
CA PRO A 147 -1.87 -21.50 10.05
C PRO A 147 -0.58 -20.92 10.65
N ARG A 148 0.43 -20.66 9.82
CA ARG A 148 1.79 -20.33 10.29
C ARG A 148 2.34 -19.02 9.73
N GLY A 149 1.81 -18.54 8.62
CA GLY A 149 2.29 -17.33 7.96
C GLY A 149 1.68 -16.09 8.59
N ILE A 150 2.52 -15.18 9.07
CA ILE A 150 2.10 -13.79 9.32
C ILE A 150 2.78 -12.93 8.27
N VAL A 151 2.00 -12.10 7.58
CA VAL A 151 2.48 -11.22 6.51
C VAL A 151 2.30 -9.76 6.90
N ILE A 152 3.37 -8.98 6.82
CA ILE A 152 3.37 -7.57 7.22
C ILE A 152 4.02 -6.73 6.13
N ASP A 153 3.32 -5.70 5.68
CA ASP A 153 3.78 -4.78 4.63
C ASP A 153 3.62 -3.31 5.04
N GLY A 154 4.47 -2.46 4.46
CA GLY A 154 4.31 -1.01 4.50
C GLY A 154 4.60 -0.34 5.84
N VAL A 155 5.44 -0.92 6.71
CA VAL A 155 5.75 -0.35 8.05
C VAL A 155 6.19 1.12 7.96
N ASP A 156 6.88 1.48 6.88
CA ASP A 156 7.28 2.85 6.53
C ASP A 156 6.13 3.78 6.12
N GLU A 157 4.92 3.26 5.95
CA GLU A 157 3.68 3.98 5.70
C GLU A 157 2.85 4.23 6.98
N CYS A 158 3.37 3.89 8.16
CA CYS A 158 2.75 4.26 9.43
C CYS A 158 2.71 5.79 9.60
N ASP A 159 1.63 6.28 10.18
CA ASP A 159 1.40 7.67 10.51
C ASP A 159 1.68 7.87 12.01
N VAL A 160 2.63 8.73 12.33
CA VAL A 160 3.11 8.92 13.70
C VAL A 160 2.23 9.85 14.50
N ASP A 161 1.53 10.77 13.83
CA ASP A 161 0.71 11.79 14.49
C ASP A 161 -0.55 11.14 15.08
N MET A 162 -1.04 10.06 14.45
CA MET A 162 -2.15 9.25 14.94
C MET A 162 -1.79 8.39 16.17
N ASP A 163 -0.50 8.24 16.47
CA ASP A 163 -0.01 7.47 17.61
C ASP A 163 0.29 8.33 18.85
N ALA A 164 0.13 9.65 18.75
CA ALA A 164 0.23 10.57 19.89
C ALA A 164 -0.95 10.37 20.87
N PRO A 165 -0.73 10.48 22.20
CA PRO A 165 -1.81 10.34 23.16
C PRO A 165 -2.88 11.41 22.95
N SER A 166 -4.09 10.98 22.62
CA SER A 166 -5.26 11.83 22.45
C SER A 166 -5.62 12.47 23.80
N GLY A 167 -5.15 13.69 24.07
CA GLY A 167 -5.49 14.36 25.33
C GLY A 167 -4.69 15.61 25.72
N SER A 168 -3.59 15.96 25.07
CA SER A 168 -2.86 17.20 25.38
C SER A 168 -3.06 18.25 24.27
N THR A 169 -4.13 19.03 24.40
CA THR A 169 -4.15 20.40 23.88
C THR A 169 -2.95 21.14 24.45
N GLU A 170 -2.17 21.75 23.56
CA GLU A 170 -1.05 22.67 23.82
C GLU A 170 0.28 22.04 24.28
N SER A 171 1.24 22.05 23.34
CA SER A 171 2.65 22.39 23.58
C SER A 171 3.41 21.59 24.66
N LEU A 172 4.08 20.50 24.26
CA LEU A 172 5.51 20.21 24.45
C LEU A 172 5.83 18.71 24.28
N ALA A 173 6.46 18.39 23.14
CA ALA A 173 7.53 17.39 23.02
C ALA A 173 7.28 15.95 23.50
N SER A 174 6.40 15.21 22.81
CA SER A 174 6.75 13.85 22.42
C SER A 174 6.29 13.59 20.99
N THR A 175 6.93 14.28 20.03
CA THR A 175 6.89 13.85 18.63
C THR A 175 7.50 12.47 18.61
N ILE A 176 6.65 11.44 18.62
CA ILE A 176 7.12 10.08 18.37
C ILE A 176 7.80 10.17 17.00
N SER A 177 9.01 9.67 16.87
CA SER A 177 9.69 9.66 15.58
C SER A 177 9.24 8.44 14.78
N MET A 178 9.27 8.51 13.45
CA MET A 178 9.05 7.32 12.62
C MET A 178 10.01 6.20 13.01
N GLU A 179 11.25 6.52 13.34
CA GLU A 179 12.26 5.57 13.84
C GLU A 179 11.78 4.85 15.11
N GLN A 180 11.13 5.57 16.04
CA GLN A 180 10.60 4.98 17.27
C GLN A 180 9.43 4.04 16.98
N VAL A 181 8.52 4.42 16.07
CA VAL A 181 7.43 3.54 15.60
C VAL A 181 8.01 2.27 14.98
N HIS A 182 9.04 2.43 14.18
CA HIS A 182 9.72 1.35 13.49
C HIS A 182 10.40 0.39 14.47
N GLU A 183 11.15 0.92 15.43
CA GLU A 183 11.77 0.16 16.52
C GLU A 183 10.74 -0.56 17.39
N ASP A 184 9.61 0.09 17.69
CA ASP A 184 8.52 -0.54 18.45
C ASP A 184 7.94 -1.75 17.70
N ILE A 185 7.66 -1.61 16.40
CA ILE A 185 7.12 -2.69 15.57
C ILE A 185 8.14 -3.82 15.42
N VAL A 186 9.38 -3.50 15.04
CA VAL A 186 10.45 -4.49 14.86
C VAL A 186 10.78 -5.19 16.18
N SER A 187 10.93 -4.46 17.28
CA SER A 187 11.21 -5.06 18.59
C SER A 187 10.04 -5.93 19.08
N THR A 188 8.80 -5.57 18.77
CA THR A 188 7.62 -6.40 19.05
C THR A 188 7.66 -7.70 18.24
N LEU A 189 8.04 -7.65 16.96
CA LEU A 189 8.20 -8.85 16.13
C LEU A 189 9.36 -9.74 16.57
N LEU A 190 10.48 -9.13 16.97
CA LEU A 190 11.60 -9.85 17.56
C LEU A 190 11.22 -10.49 18.91
N LYS A 191 10.43 -9.81 19.75
CA LYS A 191 9.87 -10.39 20.97
C LYS A 191 8.94 -11.57 20.69
N ALA A 192 8.12 -11.48 19.63
CA ALA A 192 7.30 -12.60 19.18
C ALA A 192 8.16 -13.80 18.77
N ARG A 193 9.29 -13.56 18.10
CA ARG A 193 10.27 -14.59 17.73
C ARG A 193 10.93 -15.25 18.94
N SER A 194 11.43 -14.46 19.89
CA SER A 194 12.21 -14.97 21.03
C SER A 194 11.38 -15.78 22.03
N ARG A 195 10.06 -15.90 21.84
CA ARG A 195 9.17 -16.66 22.72
C ARG A 195 8.60 -17.87 21.96
N PRO A 196 9.01 -19.11 22.30
CA PRO A 196 8.65 -20.36 21.59
C PRO A 196 7.19 -20.79 21.76
N SER A 197 6.29 -19.84 22.04
CA SER A 197 4.84 -20.05 22.14
C SER A 197 4.11 -20.00 20.81
N LEU A 198 4.74 -19.49 19.75
CA LEU A 198 4.33 -19.81 18.39
C LEU A 198 4.76 -21.26 18.12
N PRO A 199 3.88 -22.15 17.66
CA PRO A 199 4.26 -23.52 17.35
C PRO A 199 5.10 -23.54 16.07
N LEU A 200 6.38 -23.25 16.21
CA LEU A 200 7.42 -23.72 15.32
C LEU A 200 7.82 -25.10 15.86
N PRO A 201 7.43 -26.21 15.21
CA PRO A 201 7.79 -27.51 15.72
C PRO A 201 9.30 -27.71 15.54
N HIS A 202 10.02 -27.70 16.66
CA HIS A 202 11.19 -28.55 16.81
C HIS A 202 10.71 -30.01 16.67
N LEU A 203 11.22 -30.73 15.65
CA LEU A 203 11.42 -32.17 15.80
C LEU A 203 12.42 -32.68 14.76
N GLY A 204 13.55 -33.18 15.25
CA GLY A 204 14.44 -34.05 14.52
C GLY A 204 13.71 -35.37 14.19
N ARG A 205 13.37 -35.55 12.91
CA ARG A 205 13.42 -36.81 12.14
C ARG A 205 12.77 -36.55 10.78
N GLN A 206 13.48 -36.91 9.73
CA GLN A 206 13.05 -36.79 8.33
C GLN A 206 11.73 -37.56 8.08
N PRO A 207 10.74 -36.95 7.40
CA PRO A 207 9.71 -37.66 6.64
C PRO A 207 9.78 -37.30 5.13
N PRO A 208 9.10 -38.04 4.25
CA PRO A 208 9.53 -38.25 2.87
C PRO A 208 9.34 -37.02 1.97
N ARG A 209 10.25 -36.94 1.00
CA ARG A 209 10.36 -35.92 -0.04
C ARG A 209 9.05 -35.76 -0.83
N THR A 210 8.23 -34.75 -0.52
CA THR A 210 7.25 -34.13 -1.46
C THR A 210 6.63 -32.80 -1.00
N CYS A 211 6.95 -32.25 0.18
CA CYS A 211 6.38 -30.96 0.61
C CYS A 211 7.40 -29.81 0.49
N HIS A 212 7.03 -28.79 -0.30
CA HIS A 212 7.75 -27.54 -0.53
C HIS A 212 7.93 -26.72 0.77
N PRO A 213 8.95 -25.82 0.85
CA PRO A 213 9.48 -25.33 2.11
C PRO A 213 8.50 -24.46 2.91
N ARG A 214 8.33 -24.85 4.18
CA ARG A 214 7.61 -24.20 5.28
C ARG A 214 7.84 -22.67 5.27
N THR A 215 6.76 -21.91 5.09
CA THR A 215 6.73 -20.45 4.90
C THR A 215 7.15 -19.67 6.16
N PRO A 216 8.13 -18.76 6.06
CA PRO A 216 8.52 -17.83 7.12
C PRO A 216 7.43 -16.80 7.47
N LEU A 217 7.58 -16.19 8.64
CA LEU A 217 6.99 -14.89 8.95
C LEU A 217 7.62 -13.86 7.99
N VAL A 218 6.84 -13.15 7.17
CA VAL A 218 7.38 -12.19 6.18
C VAL A 218 7.11 -10.79 6.69
N HIS A 219 8.16 -10.04 6.99
CA HIS A 219 8.08 -8.67 7.47
C HIS A 219 8.96 -7.77 6.60
N LEU A 220 8.38 -6.70 6.04
CA LEU A 220 9.10 -5.73 5.24
C LEU A 220 9.33 -4.46 6.02
N SER A 221 10.57 -3.98 6.04
CA SER A 221 10.84 -2.65 6.54
C SER A 221 12.12 -2.08 5.93
N GLN A 222 12.19 -0.75 5.84
CA GLN A 222 13.41 -0.04 5.45
C GLN A 222 14.23 0.22 6.71
N HIS A 223 15.26 -0.58 6.98
CA HIS A 223 16.41 -0.10 7.74
C HIS A 223 17.69 -0.82 7.34
N ARG A 224 18.75 -0.02 7.33
CA ARG A 224 20.11 -0.30 6.86
C ARG A 224 20.86 -1.08 7.94
N GLN A 225 21.01 -2.40 7.77
CA GLN A 225 22.31 -3.08 7.68
C GLN A 225 22.16 -4.62 7.55
N GLU A 226 22.94 -5.16 6.62
CA GLU A 226 23.42 -6.55 6.48
C GLU A 226 22.43 -7.71 6.21
N LYS A 227 21.80 -7.66 5.03
CA LYS A 227 22.00 -8.60 3.90
C LYS A 227 20.86 -8.38 2.89
N SER A 228 21.15 -7.50 1.94
CA SER A 228 20.25 -7.11 0.85
C SER A 228 19.95 -8.28 -0.09
N PHE A 229 18.67 -8.66 -0.21
CA PHE A 229 18.23 -9.66 -1.18
C PHE A 229 17.81 -9.04 -2.54
N LEU A 230 17.44 -7.75 -2.58
CA LEU A 230 16.99 -7.11 -3.83
C LEU A 230 18.07 -6.31 -4.58
N THR A 231 19.28 -6.10 -4.05
CA THR A 231 20.24 -5.18 -4.72
C THR A 231 21.39 -5.83 -5.50
N LYS A 232 21.53 -7.16 -5.57
CA LYS A 232 22.62 -7.78 -6.36
C LYS A 232 22.20 -8.77 -7.46
N LYS A 233 20.94 -9.22 -7.52
CA LYS A 233 20.45 -10.15 -8.57
C LYS A 233 19.05 -9.85 -9.13
N TYR A 234 18.31 -8.90 -8.56
CA TYR A 234 16.95 -8.60 -9.02
C TYR A 234 16.99 -7.57 -10.16
N ASN A 235 16.62 -8.00 -11.37
CA ASN A 235 16.53 -7.14 -12.54
C ASN A 235 15.11 -6.53 -12.63
N ALA A 236 14.86 -5.47 -11.86
CA ALA A 236 13.58 -4.76 -11.88
C ALA A 236 13.17 -4.32 -13.29
N ASP A 237 14.14 -4.01 -14.16
CA ASP A 237 13.89 -3.57 -15.53
C ASP A 237 13.26 -4.68 -16.39
N ALA A 238 13.64 -5.95 -16.16
CA ALA A 238 13.05 -7.09 -16.86
C ALA A 238 11.57 -7.28 -16.48
N ASP A 239 11.25 -7.17 -15.19
CA ASP A 239 9.87 -7.30 -14.71
C ASP A 239 9.01 -6.10 -15.13
N ILE A 240 9.59 -4.89 -15.13
CA ILE A 240 8.96 -3.68 -15.67
C ILE A 240 8.67 -3.85 -17.16
N ALA A 241 9.63 -4.36 -17.94
CA ALA A 241 9.44 -4.61 -19.36
C ALA A 241 8.31 -5.64 -19.61
N LEU A 242 8.28 -6.72 -18.82
CA LEU A 242 7.22 -7.73 -18.88
C LEU A 242 5.85 -7.13 -18.56
N TYR A 243 5.76 -6.34 -17.48
CA TYR A 243 4.54 -5.62 -17.09
C TYR A 243 4.03 -4.70 -18.21
N LEU A 244 4.90 -3.87 -18.77
CA LEU A 244 4.57 -2.96 -19.87
C LEU A 244 4.09 -3.73 -21.11
N LYS A 245 4.79 -4.79 -21.52
CA LYS A 245 4.40 -5.64 -22.65
C LYS A 245 3.01 -6.24 -22.45
N ALA A 246 2.71 -6.77 -21.26
CA ALA A 246 1.40 -7.31 -20.94
C ALA A 246 0.30 -6.24 -20.98
N LYS A 247 0.54 -5.05 -20.39
CA LYS A 247 -0.42 -3.95 -20.37
C LYS A 247 -0.67 -3.37 -21.76
N PHE A 248 0.38 -3.17 -22.57
CA PHE A 248 0.23 -2.72 -23.95
C PHE A 248 -0.47 -3.76 -24.83
N ALA A 249 -0.19 -5.06 -24.65
CA ALA A 249 -0.93 -6.11 -25.36
C ALA A 249 -2.42 -6.07 -25.03
N SER A 250 -2.78 -5.88 -23.76
CA SER A 250 -4.18 -5.72 -23.34
C SER A 250 -4.85 -4.49 -23.95
N LEU A 251 -4.16 -3.34 -24.00
CA LEU A 251 -4.70 -2.14 -24.64
C LEU A 251 -4.85 -2.29 -26.14
N ARG A 252 -3.87 -2.91 -26.80
CA ARG A 252 -3.97 -3.19 -28.23
C ARG A 252 -5.17 -4.04 -28.57
N LEU A 253 -5.45 -5.07 -27.77
CA LEU A 253 -6.63 -5.90 -27.96
C LEU A 253 -7.93 -5.10 -27.73
N ARG A 254 -7.99 -4.30 -26.66
CA ARG A 254 -9.20 -3.52 -26.30
C ARG A 254 -9.54 -2.44 -27.31
N TYR A 255 -8.54 -1.75 -27.85
CA TYR A 255 -8.71 -0.59 -28.74
C TYR A 255 -8.41 -0.90 -30.22
N GLY A 256 -8.14 -2.15 -30.58
CA GLY A 256 -7.84 -2.53 -31.97
C GLY A 256 -6.54 -1.94 -32.53
N LEU A 257 -5.53 -1.69 -31.68
CA LEU A 257 -4.31 -0.97 -32.06
C LEU A 257 -3.25 -1.88 -32.70
N PRO A 258 -2.44 -1.37 -33.66
CA PRO A 258 -1.44 -2.15 -34.37
C PRO A 258 -0.31 -2.62 -33.44
N LYS A 259 0.39 -3.71 -33.84
CA LYS A 259 1.57 -4.22 -33.12
C LYS A 259 2.68 -3.18 -32.96
N SER A 260 2.78 -2.23 -33.89
CA SER A 260 3.80 -1.18 -33.92
C SER A 260 3.56 -0.03 -32.94
N TRP A 261 2.32 0.17 -32.45
CA TRP A 261 1.96 1.34 -31.63
C TRP A 261 2.79 1.45 -30.33
N ALA A 262 3.01 0.34 -29.64
CA ALA A 262 3.83 0.24 -28.44
C ALA A 262 4.86 -0.89 -28.62
N GLY A 263 5.76 -0.69 -29.59
CA GLY A 263 6.84 -1.61 -29.90
C GLY A 263 7.95 -1.65 -28.85
N GLU A 264 8.97 -2.48 -29.10
CA GLU A 264 10.08 -2.71 -28.15
C GLU A 264 10.85 -1.43 -27.81
N SER A 265 10.94 -0.47 -28.75
CA SER A 265 11.60 0.82 -28.51
C SER A 265 10.88 1.66 -27.46
N VAL A 266 9.55 1.71 -27.52
CA VAL A 266 8.71 2.41 -26.52
C VAL A 266 8.84 1.76 -25.16
N VAL A 267 8.78 0.42 -25.10
CA VAL A 267 8.97 -0.33 -23.85
C VAL A 267 10.34 -0.04 -23.25
N SER A 268 11.40 -0.13 -24.06
CA SER A 268 12.78 0.12 -23.61
C SER A 268 12.99 1.54 -23.08
N ARG A 269 12.31 2.53 -23.67
CA ARG A 269 12.32 3.91 -23.18
C ARG A 269 11.68 4.03 -21.81
N LEU A 270 10.46 3.54 -21.64
CA LEU A 270 9.74 3.59 -20.37
C LEU A 270 10.44 2.82 -19.25
N VAL A 271 11.06 1.68 -19.57
CA VAL A 271 11.90 0.91 -18.63
C VAL A 271 13.06 1.76 -18.14
N ARG A 272 13.78 2.42 -19.06
CA ARG A 272 14.89 3.31 -18.71
C ARG A 272 14.41 4.49 -17.85
N SER A 273 13.30 5.13 -18.20
CA SER A 273 12.73 6.24 -17.46
C SER A 273 12.28 5.82 -16.05
N ALA A 274 11.79 4.60 -15.90
CA ALA A 274 11.38 4.05 -14.62
C ALA A 274 12.54 3.90 -13.64
N SER A 275 13.78 3.70 -14.11
CA SER A 275 14.96 3.52 -13.25
C SER A 275 14.72 2.50 -12.12
N GLY A 276 14.12 1.36 -12.45
CA GLY A 276 13.74 0.31 -11.50
C GLY A 276 12.50 0.57 -10.64
N GLN A 277 11.78 1.68 -10.83
CA GLN A 277 10.59 2.04 -10.05
C GLN A 277 9.30 1.63 -10.77
N PHE A 278 8.65 0.58 -10.26
CA PHE A 278 7.30 0.18 -10.65
C PHE A 278 6.25 1.28 -10.46
N VAL A 279 6.41 2.16 -9.46
CA VAL A 279 5.48 3.29 -9.27
C VAL A 279 5.39 4.14 -10.54
N TYR A 280 6.53 4.45 -11.17
CA TYR A 280 6.60 5.22 -12.42
C TYR A 280 5.75 4.56 -13.52
N VAL A 281 6.03 3.30 -13.86
CA VAL A 281 5.30 2.61 -14.94
C VAL A 281 3.85 2.36 -14.60
N SER A 282 3.52 2.13 -13.33
CA SER A 282 2.13 1.96 -12.92
C SER A 282 1.33 3.26 -13.01
N THR A 283 1.94 4.41 -12.73
CA THR A 283 1.34 5.74 -12.86
C THR A 283 1.23 6.12 -14.34
N ALA A 284 2.30 5.92 -15.12
CA ALA A 284 2.30 6.12 -16.57
C ALA A 284 1.22 5.28 -17.27
N MET A 285 1.06 4.01 -16.90
CA MET A 285 0.02 3.17 -17.47
C MET A 285 -1.38 3.62 -17.07
N ARG A 286 -1.60 4.12 -15.85
CA ARG A 286 -2.88 4.71 -15.46
C ARG A 286 -3.18 5.99 -16.25
N PHE A 287 -2.17 6.81 -16.51
CA PHE A 287 -2.28 8.02 -17.32
C PHE A 287 -2.66 7.69 -18.77
N ILE A 288 -1.99 6.70 -19.39
CA ILE A 288 -2.32 6.21 -20.73
C ILE A 288 -3.76 5.65 -20.80
N GLN A 289 -4.26 5.11 -19.69
CA GLN A 289 -5.59 4.51 -19.57
C GLN A 289 -6.64 5.46 -18.99
N ALA A 290 -6.34 6.77 -18.91
CA ALA A 290 -7.22 7.74 -18.30
C ALA A 290 -8.61 7.74 -18.98
N PRO A 291 -9.71 7.81 -18.21
CA PRO A 291 -11.06 7.90 -18.75
C PRO A 291 -11.20 9.06 -19.73
N ASN A 292 -12.04 8.92 -20.75
CA ASN A 292 -12.33 9.96 -21.75
C ASN A 292 -11.10 10.43 -22.56
N THR A 293 -10.02 9.64 -22.58
CA THR A 293 -8.84 9.89 -23.41
C THR A 293 -8.57 8.71 -24.33
N HIS A 294 -7.84 8.97 -25.42
CA HIS A 294 -7.42 7.93 -26.35
C HIS A 294 -5.98 7.48 -26.00
N PRO A 295 -5.72 6.19 -25.71
CA PRO A 295 -4.41 5.75 -25.23
C PRO A 295 -3.23 6.10 -26.14
N PRO A 296 -3.36 6.04 -27.49
CA PRO A 296 -2.30 6.51 -28.38
C PRO A 296 -1.89 7.96 -28.23
N ASP A 297 -2.83 8.86 -27.93
CA ASP A 297 -2.53 10.28 -27.77
C ASP A 297 -1.83 10.51 -26.44
N GLN A 298 -2.29 9.84 -25.38
CA GLN A 298 -1.66 9.88 -24.07
C GLN A 298 -0.25 9.28 -24.06
N LEU A 299 -0.04 8.16 -24.76
CA LEU A 299 1.31 7.60 -24.92
C LEU A 299 2.22 8.57 -25.67
N THR A 300 1.72 9.19 -26.73
CA THR A 300 2.49 10.19 -27.49
C THR A 300 2.89 11.38 -26.63
N LEU A 301 1.94 11.89 -25.83
CA LEU A 301 2.18 12.98 -24.88
C LEU A 301 3.22 12.60 -23.82
N LEU A 302 3.09 11.40 -23.23
CA LEU A 302 4.05 10.87 -22.26
C LEU A 302 5.46 10.76 -22.83
N LEU A 303 5.62 10.24 -24.06
CA LEU A 303 6.93 10.10 -24.70
C LEU A 303 7.58 11.46 -25.01
N ARG A 304 6.79 12.50 -25.34
CA ARG A 304 7.31 13.86 -25.53
C ARG A 304 7.89 14.45 -24.24
N TRP A 305 7.34 14.09 -23.09
CA TRP A 305 7.86 14.55 -21.79
C TRP A 305 9.23 13.94 -21.47
N GLU A 306 9.47 12.68 -21.84
CA GLU A 306 10.76 12.02 -21.63
C GLU A 306 11.90 12.65 -22.44
N ASP A 307 11.59 13.15 -23.64
CA ASP A 307 12.60 13.75 -24.53
C ASP A 307 13.13 15.09 -23.98
N SER A 308 12.46 15.66 -22.97
CA SER A 308 12.71 17.03 -22.50
C SER A 308 13.81 17.17 -21.45
N GLN A 309 14.21 16.13 -20.70
CA GLN A 309 15.28 16.24 -19.67
C GLN A 309 15.97 14.89 -19.32
N LYS A 310 17.26 14.95 -18.96
CA LYS A 310 18.03 13.84 -18.36
C LYS A 310 18.28 14.13 -16.87
N GLY A 311 17.36 13.72 -16.00
CA GLY A 311 17.54 13.79 -14.55
C GLY A 311 18.63 12.83 -14.05
N GLN A 312 19.44 13.27 -13.08
CA GLN A 312 20.57 12.51 -12.51
C GLN A 312 20.19 11.68 -11.26
N CYS A 313 19.01 11.91 -10.67
CA CYS A 313 18.55 11.22 -9.45
C CYS A 313 17.49 10.15 -9.76
N PRO A 314 17.44 9.02 -9.04
CA PRO A 314 16.45 7.96 -9.29
C PRO A 314 15.00 8.46 -9.24
N LEU A 315 14.63 9.31 -8.27
CA LEU A 315 13.26 9.82 -8.13
C LEU A 315 12.91 10.96 -9.10
N SER A 316 13.90 11.54 -9.80
CA SER A 316 13.68 12.74 -10.61
C SER A 316 12.72 12.50 -11.78
N GLN A 317 12.77 11.32 -12.40
CA GLN A 317 11.85 10.95 -13.47
C GLN A 317 10.42 10.78 -12.96
N LEU A 318 10.26 10.27 -11.73
CA LEU A 318 8.94 10.13 -11.09
C LEU A 318 8.35 11.49 -10.71
N ASP A 319 9.18 12.38 -10.14
CA ASP A 319 8.77 13.74 -9.77
C ASP A 319 8.34 14.53 -11.01
N GLU A 320 9.09 14.42 -12.10
CA GLU A 320 8.74 15.03 -13.37
C GLU A 320 7.44 14.45 -13.95
N LEU A 321 7.21 13.13 -13.82
CA LEU A 321 5.96 12.52 -14.24
C LEU A 321 4.77 13.07 -13.45
N TYR A 322 4.89 13.17 -12.12
CA TYR A 322 3.84 13.77 -11.29
C TYR A 322 3.58 15.22 -11.67
N ARG A 323 4.65 16.00 -11.81
CA ARG A 323 4.60 17.39 -12.23
C ARG A 323 3.86 17.53 -13.56
N LYS A 324 4.24 16.79 -14.59
CA LYS A 324 3.61 16.86 -15.92
C LYS A 324 2.14 16.47 -15.90
N ILE A 325 1.78 15.46 -15.12
CA ILE A 325 0.37 15.08 -14.93
C ILE A 325 -0.40 16.21 -14.23
N LEU A 326 0.13 16.81 -13.16
CA LEU A 326 -0.50 17.94 -12.48
C LEU A 326 -0.71 19.14 -13.43
N PHE A 327 0.25 19.42 -14.32
CA PHE A 327 0.12 20.45 -15.35
C PHE A 327 -0.93 20.17 -16.42
N THR A 328 -1.48 18.96 -16.50
CA THR A 328 -2.65 18.70 -17.37
C THR A 328 -3.95 19.24 -16.77
N SER A 329 -3.96 19.58 -15.47
CA SER A 329 -5.08 20.29 -14.86
C SER A 329 -5.14 21.74 -15.38
N PRO A 330 -6.34 22.31 -15.59
CA PRO A 330 -6.47 23.70 -16.03
C PRO A 330 -5.92 24.73 -15.04
N ASN A 331 -5.86 24.38 -13.75
CA ASN A 331 -5.21 25.19 -12.71
C ASN A 331 -4.41 24.26 -11.78
N PRO A 332 -3.13 24.00 -12.10
CA PRO A 332 -2.30 23.03 -11.38
C PRO A 332 -2.10 23.37 -9.90
N VAL A 333 -1.89 24.65 -9.58
CA VAL A 333 -1.71 25.11 -8.19
C VAL A 333 -2.97 24.86 -7.38
N LEU A 334 -4.14 25.24 -7.92
CA LEU A 334 -5.42 24.99 -7.26
C LEU A 334 -5.70 23.49 -7.11
N ALA A 335 -5.35 22.67 -8.12
CA ALA A 335 -5.49 21.22 -8.03
C ALA A 335 -4.63 20.63 -6.91
N VAL A 336 -3.40 21.11 -6.72
CA VAL A 336 -2.55 20.72 -5.58
C VAL A 336 -3.15 21.18 -4.25
N THR A 337 -3.65 22.41 -4.17
CA THR A 337 -4.38 22.89 -2.98
C THR A 337 -5.57 22.00 -2.65
N TRP A 338 -6.33 21.58 -3.66
CA TRP A 338 -7.45 20.65 -3.49
C TRP A 338 -7.01 19.27 -3.03
N ILE A 339 -5.92 18.73 -3.57
CA ILE A 339 -5.36 17.45 -3.11
C ILE A 339 -5.02 17.52 -1.62
N HIS A 340 -4.36 18.57 -1.16
CA HIS A 340 -4.07 18.76 0.27
C HIS A 340 -5.35 18.94 1.10
N ALA A 341 -6.28 19.77 0.65
CA ALA A 341 -7.56 19.99 1.32
C ALA A 341 -8.38 18.69 1.45
N ILE A 342 -8.38 17.85 0.42
CA ILE A 342 -9.03 16.54 0.42
C ILE A 342 -8.37 15.62 1.47
N LEU A 343 -7.04 15.61 1.55
CA LEU A 343 -6.32 14.81 2.55
C LEU A 343 -6.65 15.24 3.99
N GLU A 344 -6.74 16.55 4.23
CA GLU A 344 -7.11 17.14 5.52
C GLU A 344 -8.57 16.84 5.88
N LEU A 345 -9.52 17.05 4.96
CA LEU A 345 -10.93 16.75 5.21
C LEU A 345 -11.19 15.25 5.44
N GLN A 346 -10.48 14.37 4.72
CA GLN A 346 -10.60 12.92 4.88
C GLN A 346 -9.93 12.39 6.15
N SER A 347 -8.98 13.11 6.77
CA SER A 347 -8.42 12.70 8.06
C SER A 347 -9.40 12.96 9.22
N GLU A 348 -10.31 13.93 9.07
CA GLU A 348 -11.35 14.29 10.04
C GLU A 348 -12.61 13.39 9.98
N ASN A 349 -12.57 12.25 9.29
CA ASN A 349 -13.71 11.33 9.05
C ASN A 349 -14.88 11.94 8.25
N ASN A 350 -14.65 12.97 7.42
CA ASN A 350 -15.67 13.43 6.47
C ASN A 350 -15.76 12.50 5.25
N ASP A 351 -16.38 11.33 5.43
CA ASP A 351 -16.49 10.26 4.42
C ASP A 351 -17.63 10.46 3.40
N ASN A 352 -17.96 11.71 3.07
CA ASN A 352 -18.97 12.01 2.06
C ASN A 352 -18.40 12.87 0.94
N LEU A 353 -18.05 12.22 -0.16
CA LEU A 353 -17.51 12.87 -1.36
C LEU A 353 -18.42 13.98 -1.89
N THR A 354 -19.74 13.84 -1.73
CA THR A 354 -20.69 14.89 -2.14
C THR A 354 -20.50 16.15 -1.29
N VAL A 355 -20.32 15.97 0.02
CA VAL A 355 -20.04 17.07 0.95
C VAL A 355 -18.67 17.68 0.67
N VAL A 356 -17.64 16.85 0.45
CA VAL A 356 -16.29 17.33 0.11
C VAL A 356 -16.30 18.12 -1.19
N LYS A 357 -16.97 17.63 -2.24
CA LYS A 357 -17.13 18.35 -3.51
C LYS A 357 -17.88 19.65 -3.31
N ALA A 358 -19.05 19.63 -2.67
CA ALA A 358 -19.83 20.84 -2.40
C ALA A 358 -19.06 21.87 -1.57
N PHE A 359 -18.25 21.40 -0.61
CA PHE A 359 -17.42 22.24 0.22
C PHE A 359 -16.31 22.93 -0.58
N LEU A 360 -15.60 22.19 -1.44
CA LEU A 360 -14.46 22.70 -2.21
C LEU A 360 -14.88 23.51 -3.45
N GLU A 361 -15.97 23.14 -4.11
CA GLU A 361 -16.45 23.75 -5.36
C GLU A 361 -16.93 25.18 -5.14
N SER A 362 -16.31 26.14 -5.83
CA SER A 362 -16.83 27.52 -5.89
C SER A 362 -18.00 27.65 -6.86
N ARG A 363 -18.12 26.69 -7.79
CA ARG A 363 -19.17 26.60 -8.79
C ARG A 363 -19.41 25.12 -9.13
N PRO A 364 -20.65 24.74 -9.51
CA PRO A 364 -20.97 23.35 -9.82
C PRO A 364 -20.04 22.76 -10.89
N GLY A 365 -19.48 21.58 -10.62
CA GLY A 365 -18.66 20.82 -11.57
C GLY A 365 -17.18 21.24 -11.62
N GLU A 366 -16.74 22.12 -10.72
CA GLU A 366 -15.34 22.53 -10.62
C GLU A 366 -14.41 21.36 -10.22
N ALA A 367 -14.90 20.38 -9.44
CA ALA A 367 -14.13 19.19 -9.10
C ALA A 367 -13.80 18.36 -10.34
N GLU A 368 -14.80 18.13 -11.20
CA GLU A 368 -14.61 17.44 -12.48
C GLU A 368 -13.68 18.24 -13.38
N TYR A 369 -13.86 19.56 -13.47
CA TYR A 369 -12.99 20.41 -14.28
C TYR A 369 -11.51 20.36 -13.87
N LEU A 370 -11.22 20.39 -12.56
CA LEU A 370 -9.85 20.42 -12.04
C LEU A 370 -9.18 19.05 -11.97
N LEU A 371 -9.92 18.02 -11.52
CA LEU A 371 -9.35 16.71 -11.16
C LEU A 371 -9.49 15.65 -12.25
N ARG A 372 -10.31 15.87 -13.29
CA ARG A 372 -10.56 14.87 -14.35
C ARG A 372 -9.28 14.32 -15.00
N ASN A 373 -8.33 15.20 -15.29
CA ASN A 373 -7.07 14.79 -15.94
C ASN A 373 -6.06 14.15 -14.97
N LEU A 374 -6.38 14.13 -13.67
CA LEU A 374 -5.53 13.60 -12.60
C LEU A 374 -5.95 12.19 -12.17
N SER A 375 -6.76 11.49 -12.98
CA SER A 375 -7.26 10.14 -12.71
C SER A 375 -6.17 9.08 -12.53
N SER A 376 -4.93 9.39 -12.91
CA SER A 376 -3.76 8.53 -12.70
C SER A 376 -3.11 8.71 -11.33
N LEU A 377 -3.41 9.81 -10.63
CA LEU A 377 -2.87 10.18 -9.31
C LEU A 377 -3.86 9.87 -8.20
N LEU A 378 -5.14 10.17 -8.46
CA LEU A 378 -6.25 9.88 -7.56
C LEU A 378 -7.48 9.40 -8.33
N CYS A 379 -8.36 8.67 -7.66
CA CYS A 379 -9.66 8.29 -8.18
C CYS A 379 -10.70 8.30 -7.06
N GLU A 380 -11.98 8.25 -7.41
CA GLU A 380 -13.02 7.94 -6.42
C GLU A 380 -12.88 6.47 -5.99
N ASN A 381 -13.16 6.17 -4.73
CA ASN A 381 -13.18 4.79 -4.25
C ASN A 381 -14.37 4.02 -4.82
N GLU A 382 -14.40 2.70 -4.64
CA GLU A 382 -15.45 1.84 -5.19
C GLU A 382 -16.87 2.18 -4.70
N GLU A 383 -16.98 2.79 -3.52
CA GLU A 383 -18.25 3.23 -2.91
C GLU A 383 -18.66 4.65 -3.33
N GLY A 384 -17.79 5.40 -4.02
CA GLY A 384 -18.02 6.81 -4.37
C GLY A 384 -18.07 7.75 -3.15
N THR A 385 -17.59 7.31 -1.99
CA THR A 385 -17.64 8.04 -0.71
C THR A 385 -16.43 8.92 -0.47
N ALA A 386 -15.28 8.66 -1.10
CA ALA A 386 -14.12 9.53 -0.97
C ALA A 386 -13.10 9.37 -2.11
N TYR A 387 -12.13 10.29 -2.16
CA TYR A 387 -10.98 10.14 -3.03
C TYR A 387 -9.97 9.15 -2.45
N ARG A 388 -9.32 8.41 -3.36
CA ARG A 388 -8.24 7.47 -3.09
C ARG A 388 -7.01 7.89 -3.89
N PHE A 389 -5.90 8.07 -3.20
CA PHE A 389 -4.59 8.31 -3.80
C PHE A 389 -3.90 6.97 -4.09
N PHE A 390 -3.26 6.83 -5.24
CA PHE A 390 -2.68 5.54 -5.63
C PHE A 390 -1.38 5.21 -4.90
N HIS A 391 -0.57 6.21 -4.57
CA HIS A 391 0.78 5.99 -4.04
C HIS A 391 1.18 7.05 -3.03
N LYS A 392 1.76 6.63 -1.89
CA LYS A 392 2.35 7.54 -0.87
C LYS A 392 3.41 8.47 -1.46
N SER A 393 4.19 8.00 -2.44
CA SER A 393 5.23 8.81 -3.10
C SER A 393 4.74 10.11 -3.75
N LEU A 394 3.44 10.19 -4.11
CA LEU A 394 2.82 11.44 -4.57
C LEU A 394 2.69 12.44 -3.41
N LEU A 395 2.27 11.96 -2.23
CA LEU A 395 2.15 12.77 -1.03
C LEU A 395 3.53 13.29 -0.60
N ASP A 396 4.55 12.43 -0.63
CA ASP A 396 5.93 12.80 -0.34
C ASP A 396 6.48 13.84 -1.34
N PHE A 397 6.01 13.81 -2.60
CA PHE A 397 6.37 14.79 -3.61
C PHE A 397 5.70 16.14 -3.32
N LEU A 398 4.39 16.15 -3.06
CA LEU A 398 3.62 17.37 -2.80
C LEU A 398 4.03 18.06 -1.48
N ALA A 399 4.43 17.29 -0.47
CA ALA A 399 4.89 17.80 0.82
C ALA A 399 6.29 18.43 0.77
N SER A 400 7.04 18.25 -0.32
CA SER A 400 8.43 18.71 -0.42
C SER A 400 8.55 19.91 -1.35
N GLU A 401 8.85 21.09 -0.80
CA GLU A 401 9.07 22.32 -1.57
C GLU A 401 10.17 22.16 -2.63
N THR A 402 11.26 21.48 -2.28
CA THR A 402 12.40 21.25 -3.17
C THR A 402 12.08 20.31 -4.34
N ARG A 403 11.13 19.39 -4.18
CA ARG A 403 10.71 18.46 -5.24
C ARG A 403 9.57 19.04 -6.08
N CYS A 404 8.57 19.63 -5.43
CA CYS A 404 7.36 20.14 -6.07
C CYS A 404 7.61 21.45 -6.84
N GLY A 405 8.56 22.28 -6.35
CA GLY A 405 8.94 23.54 -6.99
C GLY A 405 7.81 24.56 -6.98
N ASP A 406 7.50 25.14 -8.14
CA ASP A 406 6.43 26.14 -8.32
C ASP A 406 5.00 25.63 -8.06
N LEU A 407 4.81 24.30 -7.96
CA LEU A 407 3.53 23.68 -7.59
C LEU A 407 3.38 23.50 -6.08
N TYR A 408 4.41 23.81 -5.29
CA TYR A 408 4.36 23.66 -3.84
C TYR A 408 3.32 24.62 -3.23
N VAL A 409 2.48 24.07 -2.36
CA VAL A 409 1.48 24.83 -1.61
C VAL A 409 1.76 24.62 -0.14
N SER A 410 2.05 25.70 0.59
CA SER A 410 2.33 25.60 2.02
C SER A 410 1.08 25.16 2.81
N PRO A 411 1.25 24.45 3.94
CA PRO A 411 0.13 24.09 4.82
C PRO A 411 -0.74 25.29 5.21
N GLU A 412 -0.11 26.43 5.49
CA GLU A 412 -0.79 27.70 5.82
C GLU A 412 -1.70 28.19 4.69
N THR A 413 -1.29 27.97 3.44
CA THR A 413 -2.08 28.33 2.26
C THR A 413 -3.30 27.43 2.13
N VAL A 414 -3.14 26.13 2.41
CA VAL A 414 -4.26 25.16 2.46
C VAL A 414 -5.25 25.53 3.56
N THR A 415 -4.76 25.82 4.78
CA THR A 415 -5.61 26.23 5.90
C THR A 415 -6.37 27.53 5.58
N LYS A 416 -5.71 28.54 5.00
CA LYS A 416 -6.38 29.78 4.56
C LYS A 416 -7.44 29.52 3.50
N PHE A 417 -7.17 28.61 2.56
CA PHE A 417 -8.14 28.21 1.55
C PHE A 417 -9.37 27.56 2.20
N LEU A 418 -9.19 26.57 3.09
CA LEU A 418 -10.27 25.91 3.83
C LEU A 418 -11.10 26.90 4.66
N GLN A 419 -10.43 27.81 5.39
CA GLN A 419 -11.10 28.88 6.15
C GLN A 419 -11.95 29.78 5.24
N GLY A 420 -11.44 30.14 4.06
CA GLY A 420 -12.18 30.92 3.06
C GLY A 420 -13.42 30.20 2.55
N ARG A 421 -13.35 28.88 2.35
CA ARG A 421 -14.49 28.03 1.98
C ARG A 421 -15.55 27.99 3.08
N TRP A 422 -15.15 27.74 4.33
CA TRP A 422 -16.05 27.79 5.48
C TRP A 422 -16.78 29.11 5.60
N HIS A 423 -16.04 30.22 5.52
CA HIS A 423 -16.63 31.57 5.62
C HIS A 423 -17.62 31.86 4.48
N THR A 424 -17.37 31.37 3.27
CA THR A 424 -18.28 31.52 2.13
C THR A 424 -19.60 30.78 2.36
N ILE A 425 -19.51 29.53 2.82
CA ILE A 425 -20.69 28.68 3.10
C ILE A 425 -21.52 29.25 4.25
N LEU A 426 -20.87 29.67 5.34
CA LEU A 426 -21.56 30.27 6.48
C LEU A 426 -22.25 31.59 6.10
N LYS A 427 -21.69 32.36 5.16
CA LYS A 427 -22.33 33.58 4.65
C LYS A 427 -23.54 33.31 3.76
N SER A 428 -23.54 32.25 2.96
CA SER A 428 -24.70 31.91 2.12
C SER A 428 -25.90 31.38 2.91
N GLU A 429 -25.67 30.84 4.11
CA GLU A 429 -26.71 30.29 5.00
C GLU A 429 -27.26 31.33 6.02
N LEU A 430 -26.67 32.52 6.11
CA LEU A 430 -27.17 33.58 6.97
C LEU A 430 -28.40 34.25 6.32
N PRO A 431 -29.56 34.34 7.01
CA PRO A 431 -30.72 35.04 6.48
C PRO A 431 -30.36 36.51 6.24
N THR A 432 -30.55 36.97 5.00
CA THR A 432 -30.42 38.38 4.65
C THR A 432 -31.30 39.20 5.60
N PRO A 433 -30.75 40.19 6.31
CA PRO A 433 -31.57 41.05 7.15
C PRO A 433 -32.63 41.70 6.27
N ARG A 434 -33.91 41.43 6.54
CA ARG A 434 -35.01 42.19 5.96
C ARG A 434 -34.81 43.63 6.42
N MET A 435 -34.40 44.51 5.51
CA MET A 435 -34.58 45.94 5.71
C MET A 435 -36.04 46.22 5.38
N ASP A 436 -36.89 46.10 6.41
CA ASP A 436 -38.22 46.73 6.43
C ASP A 436 -38.11 48.05 7.20
#